data_AF-A0A2V4BNP9-F1
#
_entry.id   AF-A0A2V4BNP9-F1
#
_cell.length_a   1.000
_cell.length_b   1.000
_cell.length_c   1.000
_cell.angle_alpha   90.00
_cell.angle_beta   90.00
_cell.angle_gamma   90.00
#
_symmetry.space_group_name_H-M   'P 1'
#
loop_
_entity.id
_entity.type
_entity.pdbx_description
1 polymer ?
#
loop_
_entity_poly.entity_id
_entity_poly.type
_entity_poly.pdbx_seq_one_letter_code
_entity_poly.pdbx_strand_id
1 'polypeptide(L)' 'MKTIIKYYLIFTTICILFTIYFFFSNDYFYRYPYYDTYYHINYFYFSLLFLLIGSLVFLMLFFLNRKYRK' A
#
# COMPACT_ATOMS: atom_id res chain seq x y z
N MET A 1 -5.65 -1.09 -21.19
CA MET A 1 -6.80 -1.22 -20.26
C MET A 1 -6.81 -2.58 -19.56
N LYS A 2 -7.16 -3.70 -20.22
CA LYS A 2 -7.25 -5.05 -19.57
C LYS A 2 -5.99 -5.44 -18.79
N THR A 3 -4.81 -5.25 -19.38
CA THR A 3 -3.53 -5.59 -18.76
C THR A 3 -3.21 -4.76 -17.52
N ILE A 4 -3.42 -3.43 -17.57
CA ILE A 4 -3.18 -2.51 -16.45
C ILE A 4 -4.13 -2.82 -15.28
N ILE A 5 -5.40 -3.09 -15.58
CA ILE A 5 -6.40 -3.48 -14.59
C ILE A 5 -6.03 -4.81 -13.94
N LYS A 6 -5.55 -5.79 -14.72
CA LYS A 6 -5.09 -7.09 -14.19
C LYS A 6 -3.92 -6.92 -13.21
N TYR A 7 -2.90 -6.14 -13.57
CA TYR A 7 -1.76 -5.91 -12.67
C TYR A 7 -2.17 -5.12 -11.42
N TYR A 8 -3.06 -4.15 -11.56
CA TYR A 8 -3.60 -3.41 -10.42
C TYR A 8 -4.37 -4.32 -9.46
N LEU A 9 -5.22 -5.22 -9.98
CA LEU A 9 -5.93 -6.19 -9.16
C LEU A 9 -4.96 -7.07 -8.37
N ILE A 10 -3.93 -7.62 -9.03
CA ILE A 10 -2.89 -8.42 -8.36
C ILE A 10 -2.21 -7.61 -7.26
N PHE A 11 -1.79 -6.38 -7.55
CA PHE A 11 -1.18 -5.48 -6.57
C PHE A 11 -2.10 -5.22 -5.38
N THR A 12 -3.37 -4.87 -5.61
CA THR A 12 -4.33 -4.60 -4.53
C THR A 12 -4.57 -5.82 -3.66
N THR A 13 -4.67 -7.02 -4.25
CA THR A 13 -4.84 -8.26 -3.49
C THR A 13 -3.65 -8.51 -2.59
N ILE A 14 -2.41 -8.31 -3.10
CA ILE A 14 -1.19 -8.45 -2.30
C ILE A 14 -1.19 -7.45 -1.14
N CYS A 15 -1.47 -6.18 -1.39
CA CYS A 15 -1.52 -5.16 -0.34
C CYS A 15 -2.61 -5.44 0.70
N ILE A 16 -3.78 -5.93 0.30
CA ILE A 16 -4.85 -6.31 1.23
C ILE A 16 -4.40 -7.48 2.11
N LEU A 17 -3.80 -8.53 1.52
CA LEU A 17 -3.28 -9.67 2.27
C LEU A 17 -2.20 -9.25 3.28
N PHE A 18 -1.26 -8.38 2.87
CA PHE A 18 -0.26 -7.83 3.79
C PHE A 18 -0.90 -6.99 4.90
N THR A 19 -1.90 -6.17 4.57
CA THR A 19 -2.61 -5.35 5.56
C THR A 19 -3.31 -6.22 6.60
N ILE A 20 -4.00 -7.27 6.16
CA ILE A 20 -4.64 -8.26 7.03
C ILE A 20 -3.59 -8.96 7.90
N TYR A 21 -2.50 -9.44 7.30
CA TYR A 21 -1.43 -10.10 8.03
C TYR A 21 -0.86 -9.19 9.12
N PHE A 22 -0.44 -7.96 8.80
CA PHE A 22 0.13 -7.05 9.78
C PHE A 22 -0.88 -6.55 10.82
N PHE A 23 -2.17 -6.48 10.46
CA PHE A 23 -3.24 -6.19 11.42
C PHE A 23 -3.31 -7.24 12.53
N PHE A 24 -3.13 -8.52 12.20
CA PHE A 24 -3.18 -9.61 13.18
C PHE A 24 -1.84 -9.91 13.84
N SER A 25 -0.73 -9.87 13.10
CA SER A 25 0.59 -10.21 13.63
C SER A 25 1.13 -9.17 14.60
N ASN A 26 0.63 -7.92 14.54
CA ASN A 26 1.02 -6.82 15.43
C ASN A 26 2.54 -6.61 15.49
N ASP A 27 3.23 -6.92 14.38
CA ASP A 27 4.68 -6.77 14.25
C ASP A 27 5.04 -5.29 14.12
N TYR A 28 6.18 -4.89 14.71
CA TYR A 28 6.66 -3.51 14.71
C TYR A 28 8.00 -3.37 13.98
N PHE A 29 8.15 -2.27 13.23
CA PHE A 29 9.26 -2.00 12.31
C PHE A 29 10.57 -1.60 13.02
N TYR A 30 10.45 -0.84 14.11
CA TYR A 30 11.58 -0.11 14.70
C TYR A 30 11.30 0.09 16.19
N ARG A 31 12.22 -0.33 17.07
CA ARG A 31 12.30 0.19 18.43
C ARG A 31 13.31 1.33 18.38
N TYR A 32 12.83 2.57 18.24
CA TYR A 32 13.72 3.72 18.43
C TYR A 32 13.76 4.05 19.93
N PRO A 33 14.91 3.94 20.61
CA PRO A 33 15.04 4.39 21.98
C PRO A 33 15.15 5.93 21.98
N TYR A 34 14.04 6.62 22.26
CA TYR A 34 14.06 8.05 22.59
C TYR A 34 13.72 8.17 24.06
N TYR A 35 14.68 8.59 24.90
CA TYR A 35 14.48 8.91 26.33
C TYR A 35 13.49 8.00 27.07
N ASP A 36 13.90 6.77 27.39
CA ASP A 36 13.13 5.74 28.12
C ASP A 36 11.78 5.31 27.52
N THR A 37 11.42 5.83 26.34
CA THR A 37 10.19 5.45 25.62
C THR A 37 10.50 4.69 24.35
N TYR A 38 9.83 3.54 24.18
CA TYR A 38 9.90 2.71 22.98
C TYR A 38 8.74 3.09 22.05
N TYR A 39 9.06 3.79 20.96
CA TYR A 39 8.08 4.04 19.91
C TYR A 39 7.98 2.84 18.99
N HIS A 40 6.77 2.31 18.84
CA HIS A 40 6.45 1.14 18.03
C HIS A 40 5.64 1.56 16.80
N ILE A 41 6.27 1.50 15.63
CA ILE A 41 5.58 1.76 14.36
C ILE A 41 5.15 0.41 13.77
N ASN A 42 3.84 0.18 13.68
CA ASN A 42 3.27 -1.08 13.18
C ASN A 42 3.39 -1.14 11.64
N TYR A 43 3.81 -2.30 11.10
CA TYR A 43 3.87 -2.57 9.65
C TYR A 43 2.54 -2.35 8.92
N PHE A 44 1.41 -2.39 9.65
CA PHE A 44 0.08 -2.04 9.18
C PHE A 44 0.04 -0.68 8.46
N TYR A 45 0.62 0.36 9.07
CA TYR A 45 0.61 1.71 8.50
C TYR A 45 1.46 1.82 7.23
N PHE A 46 2.53 1.03 7.15
CA PHE A 46 3.39 0.98 5.96
C PHE A 46 2.68 0.31 4.78
N SER A 47 1.98 -0.80 5.04
CA SER A 47 1.15 -1.49 4.04
C SER A 47 0.03 -0.57 3.52
N LEU A 48 -0.63 0.16 4.41
CA LEU A 48 -1.65 1.15 4.05
C LEU A 48 -1.10 2.26 3.15
N LEU A 49 0.08 2.77 3.48
CA LEU A 49 0.73 3.83 2.69
C LEU A 49 1.07 3.33 1.27
N PHE A 50 1.56 2.10 1.15
CA PHE A 50 1.79 1.45 -0.14
C PHE A 50 0.50 1.28 -0.96
N LEU A 51 -0.58 0.83 -0.33
CA LEU A 51 -1.89 0.71 -0.97
C LEU A 51 -2.34 2.07 -1.52
N LEU A 52 -2.23 3.13 -0.72
CA LEU A 52 -2.65 4.48 -1.08
C LEU A 52 -1.86 5.04 -2.28
N ILE A 53 -0.53 4.93 -2.25
CA ILE A 53 0.33 5.35 -3.38
C ILE A 53 0.00 4.56 -4.64
N GLY A 54 -0.13 3.23 -4.54
CA GLY A 54 -0.45 2.39 -5.69
C GLY A 54 -1.80 2.71 -6.32
N SER A 55 -2.82 3.04 -5.51
CA SER A 55 -4.12 3.49 -5.99
C SER A 55 -4.04 4.83 -6.72
N LEU A 56 -3.27 5.81 -6.20
CA LEU A 56 -3.07 7.09 -6.87
C LEU A 56 -2.36 6.93 -8.23
N VAL A 57 -1.32 6.11 -8.30
CA VAL A 57 -0.59 5.83 -9.55
C VAL A 57 -1.50 5.17 -10.57
N PHE A 58 -2.31 4.18 -10.16
CA PHE A 58 -3.27 3.54 -11.06
C PHE A 58 -4.30 4.54 -11.60
N LEU A 59 -4.84 5.39 -10.72
CA LEU A 59 -5.81 6.41 -11.09
C LEU A 59 -5.22 7.40 -12.11
N MET A 60 -3.98 7.86 -11.89
CA MET A 60 -3.25 8.70 -12.84
C MET A 60 -3.08 8.01 -14.21
N LEU A 61 -2.61 6.75 -14.23
CA LEU A 61 -2.45 5.97 -15.47
C LEU A 61 -3.77 5.73 -16.21
N PHE A 62 -4.86 5.57 -15.47
CA PHE A 62 -6.20 5.40 -16.02
C PHE A 62 -6.69 6.67 -16.71
N PHE A 63 -6.55 7.83 -16.06
CA PHE A 63 -6.91 9.12 -16.65
C PHE A 63 -6.04 9.47 -17.84
N LEU A 64 -4.74 9.22 -17.77
CA LEU A 64 -3.80 9.47 -18.87
C LEU A 64 -4.19 8.65 -20.11
N ASN A 65 -4.43 7.35 -19.96
CA ASN A 65 -4.89 6.49 -21.06
C ASN A 65 -6.24 6.90 -21.64
N ARG A 66 -7.13 7.48 -20.82
CA ARG A 66 -8.43 7.98 -21.29
C ARG A 66 -8.29 9.29 -22.09
N LYS A 67 -7.32 10.14 -21.72
CA LYS A 67 -7.01 11.39 -22.43
C LYS A 67 -6.40 11.13 -23.81
N TYR A 68 -5.50 10.15 -23.95
CA TYR A 68 -4.87 9.79 -25.23
C TYR A 68 -5.76 8.98 -26.19
N ARG A 69 -6.95 8.55 -25.77
CA ARG A 69 -7.94 7.85 -26.63
C ARG A 69 -9.01 8.77 -27.23
N LYS A 70 -9.03 10.04 -26.84
CA LYS A 70 -9.86 11.08 -27.47
C LYS A 70 -9.02 11.80 -28.51
#